data_AF-A0A3G9JFQ3-F1
#
_entry.id   AF-A0A3G9JFQ3-F1
#
_cell.length_a   1.000
_cell.length_b   1.000
_cell.length_c   1.000
_cell.angle_alpha   90.00
_cell.angle_beta   90.00
_cell.angle_gamma   90.00
#
_symmetry.space_group_name_H-M   'P 1'
#
loop_
_entity.id
_entity.type
_entity.pdbx_description
1 polymer ?
#
loop_
_entity_poly.entity_id
_entity_poly.type
_entity_poly.pdbx_seq_one_letter_code
_entity_poly.pdbx_strand_id
1 'polypeptide(L)' 'MKLAELRKQGYQALVDSLGVVGMLRFLQQLEVGHGDYTAERHQWLDELTLADFQSYVQQKKSINGGELGG' A
#
# COMPACT_ATOMS: atom_id res chain seq x y z
N MET A 1 26.60 9.88 -6.30
CA MET A 1 25.50 9.65 -5.33
C MET A 1 24.84 8.32 -5.67
N LYS A 2 24.53 7.46 -4.68
CA LYS A 2 23.83 6.18 -4.96
C LYS A 2 22.35 6.46 -5.29
N LEU A 3 21.71 5.60 -6.08
CA LEU A 3 20.32 5.77 -6.48
C LEU A 3 19.36 5.86 -5.28
N ALA A 4 19.64 5.11 -4.21
CA ALA A 4 18.88 5.17 -2.97
C ALA A 4 18.96 6.55 -2.29
N GLU A 5 20.14 7.17 -2.28
CA GLU A 5 20.33 8.52 -1.71
C GLU A 5 19.62 9.58 -2.55
N LEU A 6 19.62 9.44 -3.88
CA LEU A 6 18.87 10.33 -4.77
C LEU A 6 17.37 10.26 -4.53
N ARG A 7 16.82 9.06 -4.37
CA ARG A 7 15.40 8.87 -4.05
C ARG A 7 15.06 9.47 -2.69
N LYS A 8 15.89 9.24 -1.67
CA LYS A 8 15.68 9.78 -0.33
C LYS A 8 15.66 11.31 -0.34
N GLN A 9 16.62 11.94 -1.01
CA GLN A 9 16.66 13.40 -1.14
C GLN A 9 15.46 13.95 -1.92
N GLY A 10 15.03 13.26 -2.98
CA GLY A 10 13.83 13.63 -3.73
C GLY A 10 12.56 13.58 -2.89
N TYR A 11 12.36 12.51 -2.12
CA TYR A 11 11.21 12.42 -1.21
C TYR A 11 11.24 13.50 -0.12
N GLN A 12 12.41 13.77 0.45
CA GLN A 12 12.53 14.82 1.47
C GLN A 12 12.16 16.19 0.89
N ALA A 13 12.68 16.53 -0.30
CA ALA A 13 12.34 17.79 -0.96
C ALA A 13 10.83 17.92 -1.27
N LEU A 14 10.17 16.83 -1.65
CA LEU A 14 8.73 16.81 -1.87
C LEU A 14 7.94 17.01 -0.57
N VAL A 15 8.36 16.38 0.52
CA VAL A 15 7.74 16.55 1.84
C VAL A 15 7.91 17.98 2.34
N ASP A 16 9.09 18.57 2.19
CA ASP A 16 9.40 19.92 2.65
C ASP A 16 8.57 20.98 1.87
N SER A 17 8.30 20.72 0.59
CA SER A 17 7.56 21.64 -0.28
C SER A 17 6.03 21.48 -0.18
N LEU A 18 5.54 20.25 -0.12
CA LEU A 18 4.11 19.93 -0.29
C LEU A 18 3.44 19.40 0.98
N GLY A 19 4.23 19.10 2.02
CA GLY A 19 3.81 18.24 3.13
C GLY A 19 3.60 16.79 2.68
N VAL A 20 3.41 15.90 3.65
CA VAL A 20 3.25 14.45 3.40
C VAL A 20 2.04 14.17 2.49
N VAL A 21 0.91 14.85 2.72
CA VAL A 21 -0.32 14.65 1.93
C VAL A 21 -0.15 15.15 0.49
N GLY A 22 0.49 16.31 0.29
CA GLY A 22 0.73 16.85 -1.04
C GLY A 22 1.74 16.02 -1.83
N MET A 23 2.79 15.53 -1.17
CA MET A 23 3.76 14.60 -1.77
C MET A 23 3.09 13.32 -2.28
N LEU A 24 2.23 12.68 -1.47
CA LEU A 24 1.52 11.46 -1.89
C LEU A 24 0.60 11.71 -3.10
N ARG A 25 -0.17 12.81 -3.11
CA ARG A 25 -1.02 13.18 -4.25
C ARG A 25 -0.21 13.46 -5.51
N PHE A 26 0.94 14.13 -5.37
CA PHE A 26 1.84 14.39 -6.49
C PHE A 26 2.43 13.09 -7.06
N LEU A 27 2.86 12.17 -6.20
CA LEU A 27 3.35 10.86 -6.64
C LEU A 27 2.24 10.05 -7.35
N GLN A 28 1.01 10.09 -6.86
CA GLN A 28 -0.14 9.46 -7.52
C GLN A 28 -0.41 10.02 -8.94
N GLN A 29 0.01 11.25 -9.24
CA GLN A 29 -0.09 11.83 -10.58
C GLN A 29 1.07 11.41 -11.51
N LEU A 30 2.25 11.12 -10.92
CA LEU A 30 3.44 10.68 -11.65
C LEU A 30 3.45 9.19 -11.92
N GLU A 31 2.90 8.41 -10.98
CA GLU A 31 2.55 7.03 -11.24
C GLU A 31 1.47 7.06 -12.32
N VAL A 32 1.81 6.59 -13.51
CA VAL A 32 0.82 6.26 -14.53
C VAL A 32 0.02 5.11 -13.92
N GLY A 33 -1.02 5.44 -13.16
CA GLY A 33 -1.97 4.48 -12.62
C GLY A 33 -2.62 3.78 -13.80
N HIS A 34 -2.10 2.63 -14.19
CA HIS A 34 -2.84 1.70 -15.01
C HIS A 34 -3.91 1.11 -14.10
N GLY A 35 -5.14 1.64 -14.18
CA GLY A 35 -6.28 1.15 -13.42
C GLY A 35 -7.02 2.27 -12.70
N ASP A 36 -8.33 2.31 -12.89
CA ASP A 36 -9.21 3.10 -12.05
C ASP A 36 -9.39 2.33 -10.73
N TYR A 37 -8.47 2.51 -9.79
CA TYR A 37 -8.55 1.86 -8.48
C TYR A 37 -9.92 2.09 -7.83
N THR A 38 -10.57 3.22 -8.07
CA THR A 38 -11.90 3.48 -7.52
C THR A 38 -12.92 2.52 -8.14
N ALA A 39 -12.90 2.33 -9.46
CA ALA A 39 -13.76 1.36 -10.14
C ALA A 39 -13.39 -0.10 -9.81
N GLU A 40 -12.10 -0.44 -9.80
CA GLU A 40 -11.60 -1.78 -9.48
C GLU A 40 -11.91 -2.16 -8.02
N ARG A 41 -11.86 -1.21 -7.09
CA ARG A 41 -12.24 -1.40 -5.68
C ARG A 41 -13.65 -1.95 -5.57
N HIS A 42 -14.61 -1.37 -6.29
CA HIS A 42 -16.02 -1.79 -6.22
C HIS A 42 -16.24 -3.25 -6.66
N GLN A 43 -15.45 -3.74 -7.62
CA GLN A 43 -15.65 -5.08 -8.19
C GLN A 43 -15.46 -6.22 -7.18
N TRP A 44 -14.64 -6.04 -6.14
CA TRP A 44 -14.35 -7.11 -5.19
C TRP A 44 -14.59 -6.72 -3.73
N LEU A 45 -14.54 -5.44 -3.36
CA LEU A 45 -14.85 -5.02 -1.99
C LEU A 45 -16.34 -5.02 -1.69
N ASP A 46 -17.20 -4.75 -2.67
CA ASP A 46 -18.65 -4.76 -2.45
C ASP A 46 -19.18 -6.19 -2.21
N GLU A 47 -18.46 -7.20 -2.72
CA GLU A 47 -18.75 -8.63 -2.50
C GLU A 47 -18.07 -9.19 -1.23
N LEU A 48 -17.06 -8.50 -0.68
CA LEU A 48 -16.31 -8.99 0.47
C LEU A 48 -17.12 -8.85 1.77
N THR A 49 -17.44 -9.96 2.40
CA THR A 49 -18.19 -9.95 3.65
C THR A 49 -17.27 -9.87 4.88
N LEU A 50 -17.84 -9.46 6.01
CA LEU A 50 -17.14 -9.51 7.30
C LEU A 50 -16.72 -10.95 7.67
N ALA A 51 -17.49 -11.96 7.24
CA ALA A 51 -17.17 -13.37 7.47
C ALA A 51 -15.93 -13.82 6.66
N ASP A 52 -15.77 -13.32 5.44
CA ASP A 52 -14.59 -13.57 4.60
C ASP A 52 -13.34 -12.96 5.23
N PHE A 53 -13.47 -11.72 5.74
CA PHE A 53 -12.38 -11.07 6.47
C PHE A 53 -11.99 -11.82 7.75
N GLN A 54 -12.97 -12.29 8.52
CA GLN A 54 -12.72 -13.09 9.71
C GLN A 54 -11.98 -14.40 9.36
N SER A 55 -12.41 -15.10 8.31
CA SER A 55 -11.77 -16.32 7.82
C SER A 55 -10.32 -16.07 7.42
N TYR A 56 -10.05 -14.98 6.68
CA TYR A 56 -8.69 -14.58 6.31
C TYR A 56 -7.79 -14.33 7.52
N VAL A 57 -8.28 -13.58 8.51
CA VAL A 57 -7.51 -13.26 9.73
C VAL A 57 -7.19 -14.53 10.53
N GLN A 58 -8.13 -15.48 10.62
CA GLN A 58 -7.88 -16.74 11.32
C GLN A 58 -6.89 -17.64 10.57
N GLN A 59 -6.99 -17.72 9.24
CA GLN A 59 -6.04 -18.46 8.40
C GLN A 59 -4.62 -17.87 8.51
N LYS A 60 -4.48 -16.55 8.52
CA LYS A 60 -3.17 -15.89 8.73
C LYS A 60 -2.59 -16.16 10.11
N LYS A 61 -3.42 -16.28 11.16
CA LYS A 61 -2.98 -16.63 12.51
C LYS A 61 -2.51 -18.08 12.61
N SER A 62 -3.15 -19.02 11.90
CA SER A 62 -2.71 -20.42 11.90
C SER A 62 -1.43 -20.65 11.09
N ILE A 63 -1.22 -19.90 10.00
CA ILE A 63 0.01 -20.01 9.18
C ILE A 63 1.23 -19.41 9.90
N ASN A 64 1.08 -18.31 10.63
CA ASN A 64 2.20 -17.70 11.38
C ASN A 64 2.56 -18.42 12.70
N GLY A 65 1.86 -19.50 13.07
CA GLY A 65 2.14 -20.29 14.28
C GLY A 65 3.15 -21.43 14.09
N GLY A 66 3.69 -21.62 12.87
CA GLY A 66 4.51 -22.79 12.51
C GLY A 66 6.04 -22.60 12.45
N GLU A 67 6.57 -21.39 12.63
CA GLU A 67 8.02 -21.10 12.41
C GLU A 67 8.81 -20.71 13.67
N LEU A 68 8.44 -21.22 14.84
CA LEU A 68 9.33 -21.22 16.01
C LEU A 68 9.29 -22.57 16.73
N GLY A 69 10.01 -23.55 16.19
CA GLY A 69 10.23 -24.84 16.84
C GLY A 69 10.89 -25.87 15.92
N GLY A 70 12.22 -25.91 15.94
CA GLY A 70 13.04 -26.89 15.22
C GLY A 70 14.45 -26.38 14.98
#